data_AF-A0A1B8YN87-F1
#
_entry.id   AF-A0A1B8YN87-F1
#
_cell.length_a   1.000
_cell.length_b   1.000
_cell.length_c   1.000
_cell.angle_alpha   90.00
_cell.angle_beta   90.00
_cell.angle_gamma   90.00
#
_symmetry.space_group_name_H-M   'P 1'
#
loop_
_entity.id
_entity.type
_entity.pdbx_description
1 polymer ?
#
loop_
_entity_poly.entity_id
_entity_poly.type
_entity_poly.pdbx_seq_one_letter_code
_entity_poly.pdbx_strand_id
1 'polypeptide(L)'
;MNVTYVGKRGLLNEKLHALLSRKIKLSVISTLNFNSFYKENTVIYAARYLSQSRINLSDTSDSFIYLSTLVPNNFHDSYQKRKNLDSLDVLESGRKVIYIPFIKELIPTYIKKRLITVKSDYFIYITSINEISSSILELISSDSQSKKLTSPCNYLYLNKRERLMFSLFSFIYKRVFNYPYFLINFVKILEKTLQKILFCIPLSCVYINRR
;
A
#
# COMPACT_ATOMS: atom_id res chain seq x y z
N MET A 1 0.87 -19.42 -19.48
CA MET A 1 1.31 -19.15 -18.09
C MET A 1 0.08 -19.06 -17.20
N ASN A 2 0.02 -19.84 -16.13
CA ASN A 2 -1.07 -19.81 -15.15
C ASN A 2 -0.68 -18.83 -14.02
N VAL A 3 -1.61 -17.94 -13.66
CA VAL A 3 -1.38 -16.93 -12.61
C VAL A 3 -2.29 -17.21 -11.42
N THR A 4 -1.70 -17.34 -10.24
CA THR A 4 -2.46 -17.50 -8.99
C THR A 4 -2.58 -16.16 -8.28
N TYR A 5 -3.81 -15.71 -8.05
CA TYR A 5 -4.11 -14.47 -7.33
C TYR A 5 -4.56 -14.78 -5.90
N VAL A 6 -3.80 -14.30 -4.93
CA VAL A 6 -4.04 -14.52 -3.50
C VAL A 6 -4.69 -13.28 -2.90
N GLY A 7 -5.98 -13.39 -2.58
CA GLY A 7 -6.75 -12.31 -1.97
C GLY A 7 -8.15 -12.22 -2.56
N LYS A 8 -9.08 -13.06 -2.11
CA LYS A 8 -10.43 -13.15 -2.70
C LYS A 8 -11.38 -12.01 -2.31
N ARG A 9 -11.13 -11.31 -1.19
CA ARG A 9 -12.11 -10.39 -0.57
C ARG A 9 -11.68 -8.94 -0.68
N GLY A 10 -12.64 -8.05 -0.90
CA GLY A 10 -12.48 -6.60 -0.88
C GLY A 10 -12.56 -5.95 -2.27
N LEU A 11 -13.10 -4.73 -2.31
CA LEU A 11 -13.44 -4.03 -3.55
C LEU A 11 -12.26 -3.86 -4.52
N LEU A 12 -11.04 -3.66 -4.01
CA LEU A 12 -9.83 -3.59 -4.85
C LEU A 12 -9.56 -4.93 -5.53
N ASN A 13 -9.60 -6.02 -4.76
CA ASN A 13 -9.26 -7.35 -5.23
C ASN A 13 -10.30 -7.86 -6.25
N GLU A 14 -11.58 -7.59 -6.01
CA GLU A 14 -12.67 -7.92 -6.94
C GLU A 14 -12.50 -7.20 -8.28
N LYS A 15 -12.19 -5.89 -8.25
CA LYS A 15 -11.99 -5.10 -9.48
C LYS A 15 -10.70 -5.47 -10.22
N LEU A 16 -9.60 -5.74 -9.50
CA LEU A 16 -8.35 -6.21 -10.12
C LEU A 16 -8.52 -7.58 -10.75
N HIS A 17 -9.18 -8.52 -10.05
CA HIS A 17 -9.50 -9.83 -10.60
C HIS A 17 -10.30 -9.71 -11.90
N ALA A 18 -11.39 -8.92 -11.90
CA ALA A 18 -12.22 -8.74 -13.09
C ALA A 18 -11.44 -8.17 -14.29
N LEU A 19 -10.49 -7.25 -14.05
CA LEU A 19 -9.66 -6.68 -15.12
C LEU A 19 -8.56 -7.64 -15.60
N LEU A 20 -7.92 -8.36 -14.69
CA LEU A 20 -6.82 -9.28 -15.02
C LEU A 20 -7.35 -10.55 -15.70
N SER A 21 -8.47 -11.12 -15.27
CA SER A 21 -9.05 -12.33 -15.86
C SER A 21 -9.51 -12.15 -17.32
N ARG A 22 -9.64 -10.90 -17.80
CA ARG A 22 -9.86 -10.58 -19.22
C ARG A 22 -8.60 -10.68 -20.07
N LYS A 23 -7.42 -10.65 -19.43
CA LYS A 23 -6.11 -10.56 -20.09
C LYS A 23 -5.24 -11.80 -19.86
N ILE A 24 -5.42 -12.49 -18.75
CA ILE A 24 -4.63 -13.65 -18.34
C ILE A 24 -5.50 -14.73 -17.69
N LYS A 25 -5.08 -15.99 -17.79
CA LYS A 25 -5.72 -17.12 -17.09
C LYS A 25 -5.36 -17.07 -15.60
N LEU A 26 -6.36 -16.83 -14.77
CA LEU A 26 -6.15 -16.49 -13.37
C LEU A 26 -6.97 -17.39 -12.43
N SER A 27 -6.29 -18.04 -11.48
CA SER A 27 -6.91 -18.81 -10.39
C SER A 27 -6.94 -17.96 -9.13
N VAL A 28 -8.11 -17.81 -8.51
CA VAL A 28 -8.25 -17.02 -7.27
C VAL A 28 -8.29 -17.94 -6.07
N ILE A 29 -7.38 -17.71 -5.13
CA ILE A 29 -7.36 -18.43 -3.85
C ILE A 29 -7.47 -17.49 -2.66
N SER A 30 -7.95 -18.05 -1.55
CA SER A 30 -7.90 -17.38 -0.25
C SER A 30 -6.48 -17.47 0.31
N THR A 31 -6.16 -16.61 1.27
CA THR A 31 -4.90 -16.67 2.01
C THR A 31 -4.72 -17.95 2.85
N LEU A 32 -5.81 -18.65 3.16
CA LEU A 32 -5.79 -19.88 3.96
C LEU A 32 -5.34 -21.07 3.12
N ASN A 33 -5.67 -21.06 1.82
CA ASN A 33 -5.36 -22.12 0.88
C ASN A 33 -4.06 -21.85 0.13
N PHE A 34 -3.19 -20.98 0.69
CA PHE A 34 -1.93 -20.62 0.07
C PHE A 34 -1.10 -21.89 -0.16
N ASN A 35 -0.84 -22.70 0.86
CA ASN A 35 0.13 -23.81 0.80
C ASN A 35 -0.12 -24.90 -0.27
N SER A 36 -1.30 -24.96 -0.92
CA SER A 36 -1.67 -26.04 -1.84
C SER A 36 -1.48 -25.76 -3.34
N PHE A 37 -1.14 -24.52 -3.76
CA PHE A 37 -1.20 -24.10 -5.18
C PHE A 37 0.14 -23.69 -5.84
N TYR A 38 1.28 -24.01 -5.23
CA TYR A 38 2.56 -23.31 -5.48
C TYR A 38 3.52 -23.91 -6.52
N LYS A 39 3.21 -25.05 -7.13
CA LYS A 39 4.10 -25.61 -8.15
C LYS A 39 3.82 -24.96 -9.52
N GLU A 40 4.84 -24.28 -10.07
CA GLU A 40 4.96 -23.85 -11.49
C GLU A 40 4.04 -22.71 -11.97
N ASN A 41 3.75 -21.71 -11.12
CA ASN A 41 2.90 -20.56 -11.49
C ASN A 41 3.47 -19.21 -11.04
N THR A 42 3.10 -18.14 -11.73
CA THR A 42 3.29 -16.76 -11.21
C THR A 42 2.25 -16.47 -10.14
N VAL A 43 2.68 -15.88 -9.01
CA VAL A 43 1.82 -15.58 -7.86
C VAL A 43 1.68 -14.07 -7.70
N ILE A 44 0.43 -13.59 -7.64
CA ILE A 44 0.10 -12.21 -7.27
C ILE A 44 -0.46 -12.22 -5.85
N TYR A 45 0.26 -11.64 -4.89
CA TYR A 45 -0.16 -11.58 -3.50
C TYR A 45 -0.78 -10.22 -3.16
N ALA A 46 -2.10 -10.20 -3.03
CA ALA A 46 -2.89 -9.01 -2.75
C ALA A 46 -3.50 -8.97 -1.34
N ALA A 47 -3.07 -9.88 -0.47
CA ALA A 47 -3.61 -9.95 0.88
C ALA A 47 -3.07 -8.86 1.82
N ARG A 48 -3.76 -8.68 2.94
CA ARG A 48 -3.50 -7.61 3.89
C ARG A 48 -2.10 -7.66 4.50
N TYR A 49 -1.63 -8.84 4.91
CA TYR A 49 -0.30 -9.01 5.50
C TYR A 49 0.37 -10.23 4.89
N LEU A 50 1.68 -10.16 4.75
CA LEU A 50 2.51 -11.29 4.40
C LEU A 50 3.12 -11.86 5.69
N SER A 51 3.35 -13.17 5.74
CA SER A 51 4.16 -13.79 6.80
C SER A 51 5.40 -14.36 6.14
N GLN A 52 6.53 -14.33 6.84
CA GLN A 52 7.82 -14.80 6.32
C GLN A 52 7.74 -16.27 5.87
N SER A 53 6.94 -17.08 6.56
CA SER A 53 6.61 -18.45 6.13
C SER A 53 5.99 -18.53 4.72
N ARG A 54 5.22 -17.53 4.29
CA ARG A 54 4.61 -17.46 2.95
C ARG A 54 5.58 -17.00 1.88
N ILE A 55 6.61 -16.25 2.27
CA ILE A 55 7.70 -15.83 1.39
C ILE A 55 8.53 -17.07 1.04
N ASN A 56 8.95 -17.84 2.04
CA ASN A 56 9.69 -19.09 1.83
C ASN A 56 8.87 -20.12 1.03
N LEU A 57 7.55 -20.19 1.22
CA LEU A 57 6.67 -21.06 0.43
C LEU A 57 6.56 -20.68 -1.06
N SER A 58 7.02 -19.49 -1.45
CA SER A 58 7.08 -19.07 -2.85
C SER A 58 8.42 -19.38 -3.53
N ASP A 59 9.33 -20.12 -2.87
CA ASP A 59 10.60 -20.57 -3.48
C ASP A 59 10.35 -21.56 -4.64
N THR A 60 9.12 -22.08 -4.77
CA THR A 60 8.70 -22.98 -5.86
C THR A 60 7.94 -22.28 -7.00
N SER A 61 7.80 -20.95 -6.96
CA SER A 61 7.09 -20.17 -7.98
C SER A 61 8.07 -19.45 -8.91
N ASP A 62 7.77 -19.41 -10.21
CA ASP A 62 8.61 -18.75 -11.22
C ASP A 62 8.71 -17.23 -10.99
N SER A 63 7.65 -16.64 -10.43
CA SER A 63 7.57 -15.21 -10.18
C SER A 63 6.57 -14.94 -9.06
N PHE A 64 6.95 -14.05 -8.14
CA PHE A 64 6.10 -13.61 -7.04
C PHE A 64 6.01 -12.08 -7.04
N ILE A 65 4.78 -11.57 -7.13
CA ILE A 65 4.47 -10.14 -7.15
C ILE A 65 3.65 -9.79 -5.92
N TYR A 66 4.23 -9.00 -5.01
CA TYR A 66 3.54 -8.48 -3.83
C TYR A 66 2.87 -7.14 -4.12
N LEU A 67 1.56 -7.04 -3.89
CA LEU A 67 0.82 -5.78 -3.94
C LEU A 67 0.86 -5.12 -2.55
N SER A 68 1.82 -4.22 -2.40
CA SER A 68 1.98 -3.44 -1.17
C SER A 68 1.15 -2.17 -1.25
N THR A 69 0.01 -2.14 -0.56
CA THR A 69 -0.77 -0.90 -0.33
C THR A 69 -0.09 0.00 0.71
N LEU A 70 1.21 0.17 0.56
CA LEU A 70 2.01 1.09 1.34
C LEU A 70 1.76 2.50 0.82
N VAL A 71 1.38 3.37 1.75
CA VAL A 71 1.36 4.82 1.57
C VAL A 71 2.75 5.32 2.00
N PRO A 72 3.69 5.61 1.07
CA PRO A 72 5.05 5.98 1.45
C PRO A 72 5.10 7.41 2.02
N ASN A 73 4.88 7.56 3.33
CA ASN A 73 5.00 8.86 4.01
C ASN A 73 5.88 8.75 5.25
N ASN A 74 6.30 9.90 5.79
CA ASN A 74 7.06 9.98 7.04
C ASN A 74 6.26 9.56 8.29
N PHE A 75 5.02 9.08 8.12
CA PHE A 75 4.09 8.71 9.18
C PHE A 75 3.83 7.22 9.08
N HIS A 76 4.79 6.40 9.47
CA HIS A 76 4.54 4.96 9.46
C HIS A 76 3.79 4.57 10.74
N ASP A 77 2.46 4.49 10.64
CA ASP A 77 1.71 3.76 11.66
C ASP A 77 2.05 2.25 11.62
N SER A 78 1.53 1.48 12.58
CA SER A 78 1.87 0.06 12.69
C SER A 78 1.49 -0.73 11.43
N TYR A 79 0.47 -0.31 10.69
CA TYR A 79 0.09 -0.91 9.42
C TYR A 79 1.14 -0.63 8.35
N GLN A 80 1.55 0.62 8.18
CA GLN A 80 2.55 1.02 7.19
C GLN A 80 3.94 0.46 7.53
N LYS A 81 4.33 0.41 8.81
CA LYS A 81 5.57 -0.23 9.26
C LYS A 81 5.58 -1.71 8.86
N ARG A 82 4.48 -2.43 9.11
CA ARG A 82 4.37 -3.84 8.72
C ARG A 82 4.39 -4.03 7.20
N LYS A 83 3.66 -3.21 6.43
CA LYS A 83 3.70 -3.26 4.96
C LYS A 83 5.09 -3.00 4.41
N ASN A 84 5.85 -2.08 5.04
CA ASN A 84 7.24 -1.82 4.66
C ASN A 84 8.14 -3.04 4.92
N LEU A 85 8.02 -3.69 6.08
CA LEU A 85 8.76 -4.91 6.37
C LEU A 85 8.41 -6.04 5.38
N ASP A 86 7.11 -6.29 5.15
CA ASP A 86 6.67 -7.26 4.15
C ASP A 86 7.28 -6.97 2.76
N SER A 87 7.38 -5.68 2.38
CA SER A 87 8.00 -5.27 1.11
C SER A 87 9.51 -5.51 1.07
N LEU A 88 10.22 -5.25 2.17
CA LEU A 88 11.66 -5.50 2.27
C LEU A 88 11.96 -7.00 2.19
N ASP A 89 11.26 -7.82 2.98
CA ASP A 89 11.45 -9.28 2.98
C ASP A 89 11.23 -9.89 1.58
N VAL A 90 10.25 -9.39 0.83
CA VAL A 90 9.99 -9.81 -0.56
C VAL A 90 11.15 -9.43 -1.49
N LEU A 91 11.65 -8.19 -1.39
CA LEU A 91 12.75 -7.71 -2.23
C LEU A 91 14.06 -8.44 -1.92
N GLU A 92 14.37 -8.68 -0.63
CA GLU A 92 15.54 -9.44 -0.19
C GLU A 92 15.52 -10.87 -0.72
N SER A 93 14.34 -11.43 -0.95
CA SER A 93 14.16 -12.74 -1.57
C SER A 93 14.23 -12.72 -3.12
N GLY A 94 14.61 -11.60 -3.73
CA GLY A 94 14.67 -11.45 -5.19
C GLY A 94 13.31 -11.35 -5.90
N ARG A 95 12.23 -11.12 -5.15
CA ARG A 95 10.86 -11.09 -5.66
C ARG A 95 10.38 -9.68 -5.93
N LYS A 96 9.21 -9.57 -6.56
CA LYS A 96 8.72 -8.31 -7.12
C LYS A 96 7.73 -7.62 -6.19
N VAL A 97 7.80 -6.29 -6.10
CA VAL A 97 6.87 -5.48 -5.29
C VAL A 97 6.25 -4.35 -6.12
N ILE A 98 4.93 -4.20 -6.03
CA ILE A 98 4.22 -3.00 -6.49
C ILE A 98 3.80 -2.18 -5.28
N TYR A 99 4.27 -0.94 -5.20
CA TYR A 99 3.84 0.02 -4.19
C TYR A 99 2.62 0.79 -4.70
N ILE A 100 1.49 0.57 -4.07
CA ILE A 100 0.18 1.10 -4.42
C ILE A 100 -0.19 2.19 -3.41
N PRO A 101 -0.26 3.48 -3.82
CA PRO A 101 -0.72 4.55 -2.94
C PRO A 101 -2.26 4.60 -2.93
N PHE A 102 -2.85 5.81 -2.88
CA PHE A 102 -4.30 5.96 -2.94
C PHE A 102 -4.84 5.57 -4.33
N ILE A 103 -5.97 4.87 -4.34
CA ILE A 103 -6.62 4.40 -5.58
C ILE A 103 -7.78 5.33 -5.89
N LYS A 104 -7.73 6.07 -7.00
CA LYS A 104 -8.69 7.12 -7.39
C LYS A 104 -10.16 6.72 -7.18
N GLU A 105 -10.48 5.49 -7.55
CA GLU A 105 -11.79 4.87 -7.49
C GLU A 105 -12.25 4.58 -6.05
N LEU A 106 -11.31 4.46 -5.11
CA LEU A 106 -11.52 4.10 -3.71
C LEU A 106 -11.17 5.24 -2.73
N ILE A 107 -10.71 6.39 -3.22
CA ILE A 107 -10.40 7.55 -2.37
C ILE A 107 -11.68 8.05 -1.68
N PRO A 108 -11.67 8.20 -0.34
CA PRO A 108 -12.78 8.78 0.39
C PRO A 108 -13.15 10.20 -0.09
N THR A 109 -14.44 10.51 -0.11
CA THR A 109 -14.98 11.81 -0.57
C THR A 109 -14.37 13.01 0.18
N TYR A 110 -14.07 12.86 1.47
CA TYR A 110 -13.46 13.94 2.27
C TYR A 110 -12.04 14.28 1.78
N ILE A 111 -11.29 13.32 1.23
CA ILE A 111 -9.97 13.60 0.61
C ILE A 111 -10.17 14.29 -0.73
N LYS A 112 -11.10 13.78 -1.56
CA LYS A 112 -11.40 14.36 -2.88
C LYS A 112 -11.73 15.85 -2.80
N LYS A 113 -12.53 16.25 -1.81
CA LYS A 113 -12.91 17.66 -1.55
C LYS A 113 -11.76 18.57 -1.14
N ARG A 114 -10.58 18.02 -0.82
CA ARG A 114 -9.40 18.77 -0.38
C ARG A 114 -8.31 18.85 -1.44
N LEU A 115 -8.50 18.19 -2.58
CA LEU A 115 -7.53 18.25 -3.68
C LEU A 115 -7.50 19.66 -4.26
N ILE A 116 -6.30 20.19 -4.46
CA ILE A 116 -6.06 21.50 -5.06
C ILE A 116 -5.04 21.38 -6.18
N THR A 117 -5.12 22.30 -7.13
CA THR A 117 -4.16 22.41 -8.25
C THR A 117 -2.91 23.20 -7.85
N VAL A 118 -3.04 24.11 -6.87
CA VAL A 118 -1.94 24.92 -6.37
C VAL A 118 -0.98 24.04 -5.57
N LYS A 119 0.32 24.22 -5.81
CA LYS A 119 1.39 23.51 -5.11
C LYS A 119 1.30 23.70 -3.60
N SER A 120 1.45 22.60 -2.87
CA SER A 120 1.40 22.54 -1.41
C SER A 120 2.48 21.60 -0.89
N ASP A 121 2.97 21.85 0.32
CA ASP A 121 3.84 20.89 1.01
C ASP A 121 3.09 19.61 1.42
N TYR A 122 1.76 19.63 1.32
CA TYR A 122 0.89 18.52 1.63
C TYR A 122 0.33 17.94 0.35
N PHE A 123 0.57 16.66 0.12
CA PHE A 123 0.15 15.99 -1.09
C PHE A 123 -0.23 14.53 -0.84
N ILE A 124 -0.80 13.88 -1.86
CA ILE A 124 -0.99 12.44 -1.95
C ILE A 124 -0.61 11.93 -3.33
N TYR A 125 -0.11 10.71 -3.39
CA TYR A 125 -0.01 9.99 -4.66
C TYR A 125 -1.32 9.26 -4.92
N ILE A 126 -1.81 9.39 -6.15
CA ILE A 126 -3.04 8.74 -6.60
C ILE A 126 -2.70 7.88 -7.81
N THR A 127 -3.12 6.62 -7.78
CA THR A 127 -3.09 5.69 -8.91
C THR A 127 -4.52 5.28 -9.28
N SER A 128 -4.67 4.42 -10.29
CA SER A 128 -5.93 3.82 -10.70
C SER A 128 -5.85 2.30 -10.71
N ILE A 129 -7.00 1.63 -10.67
CA ILE A 129 -7.05 0.16 -10.77
C ILE A 129 -6.47 -0.31 -12.11
N ASN A 130 -6.69 0.45 -13.18
CA ASN A 130 -6.11 0.17 -14.50
C ASN A 130 -4.58 0.23 -14.47
N GLU A 131 -4.01 1.25 -13.82
CA GLU A 131 -2.56 1.42 -13.73
C GLU A 131 -1.90 0.32 -12.89
N ILE A 132 -2.56 -0.10 -11.80
CA ILE A 132 -2.14 -1.27 -11.02
C ILE A 132 -2.17 -2.53 -11.89
N SER A 133 -3.26 -2.77 -12.64
CA SER A 133 -3.38 -3.93 -13.53
C SER A 133 -2.29 -3.93 -14.61
N SER A 134 -2.03 -2.79 -15.27
CA SER A 134 -0.97 -2.68 -16.26
C SER A 134 0.41 -2.94 -15.66
N SER A 135 0.66 -2.43 -14.45
CA SER A 135 1.93 -2.62 -13.74
C SER A 135 2.16 -4.07 -13.31
N ILE A 136 1.10 -4.80 -12.97
CA ILE A 136 1.17 -6.25 -12.72
C ILE A 136 1.61 -6.97 -14.00
N LEU A 137 0.96 -6.69 -15.13
CA LEU A 137 1.24 -7.35 -16.40
C LEU A 137 2.67 -7.07 -16.88
N GLU A 138 3.13 -5.83 -16.70
CA GLU A 138 4.51 -5.45 -17.01
C GLU A 138 5.52 -6.19 -16.12
N LEU A 139 5.28 -6.27 -14.81
CA LEU A 139 6.18 -6.98 -13.89
C LEU A 139 6.17 -8.50 -14.08
N ILE A 140 5.10 -9.06 -14.63
CA ILE A 140 5.08 -10.48 -15.02
C ILE A 140 6.16 -10.75 -16.08
N SER A 141 6.33 -9.85 -17.04
CA SER A 141 7.23 -10.01 -18.19
C SER A 141 8.58 -9.29 -18.06
N SER A 142 8.82 -8.55 -16.97
CA SER A 142 9.99 -7.70 -16.78
C SER A 142 10.95 -8.29 -15.74
N ASP A 143 12.25 -8.01 -15.87
CA ASP A 143 13.25 -8.32 -14.82
C ASP A 143 13.24 -7.31 -13.66
N SER A 144 12.43 -6.24 -13.74
CA SER A 144 12.33 -5.27 -12.66
C SER A 144 11.79 -5.90 -11.38
N GLN A 145 12.48 -5.64 -10.26
CA GLN A 145 12.08 -6.11 -8.94
C GLN A 145 11.05 -5.20 -8.27
N SER A 146 10.87 -3.96 -8.71
CA SER A 146 9.87 -3.10 -8.07
C SER A 146 9.28 -2.05 -8.98
N LYS A 147 8.02 -1.69 -8.70
CA LYS A 147 7.32 -0.58 -9.35
C LYS A 147 6.62 0.28 -8.32
N LYS A 148 6.94 1.57 -8.28
CA LYS A 148 6.33 2.57 -7.41
C LYS A 148 5.31 3.39 -8.19
N LEU A 149 4.03 3.30 -7.84
CA LEU A 149 2.95 4.04 -8.51
C LEU A 149 2.78 5.44 -7.93
N THR A 150 3.87 6.21 -7.83
CA THR A 150 3.92 7.51 -7.14
C THR A 150 3.76 8.71 -8.08
N SER A 151 3.11 8.53 -9.23
CA SER A 151 2.77 9.61 -10.15
C SER A 151 1.35 9.40 -10.65
N PRO A 152 0.49 10.43 -10.71
CA PRO A 152 0.74 11.83 -10.37
C PRO A 152 0.66 12.17 -8.86
N CYS A 153 1.36 13.24 -8.48
CA CYS A 153 1.24 13.89 -7.18
C CYS A 153 0.05 14.86 -7.18
N ASN A 154 -0.82 14.75 -6.17
CA ASN A 154 -1.99 15.62 -6.01
C ASN A 154 -1.87 16.41 -4.70
N TYR A 155 -1.96 17.73 -4.77
CA TYR A 155 -1.82 18.59 -3.60
C TYR A 155 -3.10 18.66 -2.77
N LEU A 156 -2.95 18.90 -1.47
CA LEU A 156 -4.05 19.02 -0.53
C LEU A 156 -4.08 20.39 0.13
N TYR A 157 -5.29 20.93 0.28
CA TYR A 157 -5.58 22.06 1.14
C TYR A 157 -5.81 21.61 2.59
N LEU A 158 -4.93 22.07 3.47
CA LEU A 158 -5.04 21.88 4.90
C LEU A 158 -5.23 23.22 5.62
N ASN A 159 -6.15 23.23 6.58
CA ASN A 159 -6.35 24.36 7.48
C ASN A 159 -5.22 24.42 8.54
N LYS A 160 -5.16 25.52 9.31
CA LYS A 160 -4.10 25.75 10.29
C LYS A 160 -4.00 24.64 11.36
N ARG A 161 -5.13 24.11 11.82
CA ARG A 161 -5.19 23.05 12.84
C ARG A 161 -4.63 21.73 12.30
N GLU A 162 -5.03 21.37 11.08
CA GLU A 162 -4.54 20.20 10.36
C GLU A 162 -3.02 20.30 10.18
N ARG A 163 -2.49 21.43 9.67
CA ARG A 163 -1.04 21.64 9.50
C ARG A 163 -0.26 21.45 10.80
N LEU A 164 -0.78 21.96 11.92
CA LEU A 164 -0.15 21.79 13.24
C LEU A 164 -0.14 20.32 13.66
N MET A 165 -1.27 19.62 13.52
CA MET A 165 -1.38 18.18 13.79
C MET A 165 -0.40 17.36 12.93
N PHE A 166 -0.32 17.68 11.64
CA PHE A 166 0.63 17.07 10.72
C PHE A 166 2.07 17.29 11.17
N SER A 167 2.48 18.52 11.48
CA SER A 167 3.84 18.80 11.96
C SER A 167 4.17 18.02 13.23
N LEU A 168 3.29 18.07 14.24
CA LEU A 168 3.46 17.41 15.53
C LEU A 168 3.64 15.89 15.39
N PHE A 169 2.68 15.23 14.75
CA PHE A 169 2.75 13.77 14.61
C PHE A 169 3.84 13.34 13.63
N SER A 170 4.20 14.16 12.65
CA SER A 170 5.33 13.84 11.78
C SER A 170 6.63 13.79 12.59
N PHE A 171 6.78 14.70 13.54
CA PHE A 171 7.90 14.70 14.45
C PHE A 171 7.87 13.47 15.37
N ILE A 172 6.72 13.17 15.99
CA ILE A 172 6.58 12.03 16.91
C ILE A 172 6.86 10.72 16.18
N TYR A 173 6.22 10.45 15.03
CA TYR A 173 6.41 9.19 14.29
C TYR A 173 7.86 8.97 13.85
N LYS A 174 8.58 10.02 13.46
CA LYS A 174 10.01 9.90 13.17
C LYS A 174 10.84 9.46 14.36
N ARG A 175 10.47 9.89 15.57
CA ARG A 175 11.14 9.46 16.80
C ARG A 175 10.74 8.04 17.17
N VAL A 176 9.46 7.70 17.08
CA VAL A 176 8.93 6.41 17.55
C VAL A 176 9.04 5.26 16.54
N PHE A 177 9.46 5.49 15.29
CA PHE A 177 9.49 4.46 14.26
C PHE A 177 10.35 3.24 14.62
N ASN A 178 11.49 3.48 15.28
CA ASN A 178 12.42 2.43 15.71
C ASN A 178 12.00 1.75 17.02
N TYR A 179 10.93 2.23 17.66
CA TYR A 179 10.46 1.68 18.91
C TYR A 179 9.51 0.48 18.67
N PRO A 180 9.21 -0.30 19.73
CA PRO A 180 8.28 -1.42 19.65
C PRO A 180 6.89 -1.01 19.16
N TYR A 181 6.16 -1.97 18.57
CA TYR A 181 4.83 -1.75 17.99
C TYR A 181 3.81 -1.15 18.97
N PHE A 182 3.91 -1.48 20.26
CA PHE A 182 2.98 -0.94 21.26
C PHE A 182 3.06 0.59 21.35
N LEU A 183 4.27 1.16 21.26
CA LEU A 183 4.48 2.60 21.32
C LEU A 183 3.91 3.29 20.09
N ILE A 184 4.14 2.71 18.90
CA ILE A 184 3.56 3.21 17.64
C ILE A 184 2.04 3.14 17.67
N ASN A 185 1.46 2.07 18.23
CA ASN A 185 0.02 1.94 18.42
C ASN A 185 -0.53 2.98 19.38
N PHE A 186 0.17 3.27 20.48
CA PHE A 186 -0.22 4.33 21.42
C PHE A 186 -0.24 5.70 20.75
N VAL A 187 0.81 6.04 19.99
CA VAL A 187 0.85 7.28 19.20
C VAL A 187 -0.30 7.32 18.19
N LYS A 188 -0.65 6.19 17.56
CA LYS A 188 -1.78 6.10 16.62
C LYS A 188 -3.13 6.33 17.29
N ILE A 189 -3.31 5.82 18.51
CA ILE A 189 -4.52 6.06 19.30
C ILE A 189 -4.62 7.54 19.64
N LEU A 190 -3.54 8.14 20.16
CA LEU A 190 -3.48 9.57 20.48
C LEU A 190 -3.78 10.44 19.25
N GLU A 191 -3.16 10.11 18.11
CA GLU A 191 -3.40 10.75 16.81
C GLU A 191 -4.90 10.75 16.47
N LYS A 192 -5.53 9.57 16.47
CA LYS A 192 -6.95 9.43 16.10
C LYS A 192 -7.87 10.18 17.05
N THR A 193 -7.57 10.13 18.35
CA THR A 193 -8.35 10.83 19.38
C THR A 193 -8.27 12.34 19.16
N LEU A 194 -7.07 12.90 18.99
CA LEU A 194 -6.88 14.33 18.75
C LEU A 194 -7.47 14.79 17.41
N GLN A 195 -7.33 14.00 16.34
CA GLN A 195 -7.99 14.29 15.07
C GLN A 195 -9.49 14.38 15.20
N LYS A 196 -10.10 13.44 15.94
CA LYS A 196 -11.54 13.40 16.16
C LYS A 196 -12.01 14.63 16.96
N ILE A 197 -11.28 14.98 18.03
CA ILE A 197 -11.59 16.17 18.85
C ILE A 197 -11.46 17.47 18.04
N LEU A 198 -10.45 17.55 17.17
CA LEU A 198 -10.14 18.76 16.40
C LEU A 198 -10.77 18.78 15.00
N PHE A 199 -11.60 17.80 14.66
CA PHE A 199 -12.21 17.63 13.33
C PHE A 199 -11.20 17.69 12.17
N CYS A 200 -10.01 17.12 12.39
CA CYS A 200 -8.94 17.06 11.40
C CYS A 200 -9.04 15.81 10.53
N ILE A 201 -8.55 15.89 9.29
CA ILE A 201 -8.43 14.70 8.44
C ILE A 201 -7.45 13.67 9.02
N PRO A 202 -7.63 12.37 8.74
CA PRO A 202 -6.67 11.34 9.14
C PRO A 202 -5.28 11.58 8.56
N LEU A 203 -4.24 11.65 9.40
CA LEU A 203 -2.88 11.97 8.97
C LEU A 203 -2.24 10.86 8.14
N SER A 204 -2.63 9.59 8.36
CA SER A 204 -2.19 8.46 7.51
C SER A 204 -2.59 8.63 6.04
N CYS A 205 -3.46 9.60 5.73
CA CYS A 205 -3.87 9.88 4.38
C CYS A 205 -3.02 10.91 3.65
N VAL A 206 -2.03 11.56 4.27
CA VAL A 206 -1.31 12.70 3.67
C VAL A 206 0.19 12.52 3.77
N TYR A 207 0.88 13.11 2.80
CA TYR A 207 2.32 13.13 2.65
C TYR A 207 2.79 14.57 2.84
N ILE A 208 3.93 14.73 3.51
CA ILE A 208 4.52 16.04 3.76
C ILE A 208 5.86 16.09 3.05
N ASN A 209 6.00 17.05 2.16
CA ASN A 209 7.27 17.41 1.55
C ASN A 209 8.17 17.97 2.65
N ARG A 210 9.15 17.18 3.09
CA ARG A 210 10.22 17.68 3.94
C ARG A 210 11.33 18.11 3.00
N ARG A 211 11.31 19.38 2.63
CA ARG A 211 12.54 20.07 2.23
C ARG A 211 13.45 20.18 3.44
#